data_AF-A0A0W0ZVE6-F1
#
_entry.id   AF-A0A0W0ZVE6-F1
#
_cell.length_a   1.000
_cell.length_b   1.000
_cell.length_c   1.000
_cell.angle_alpha   90.00
_cell.angle_beta   90.00
_cell.angle_gamma   90.00
#
_symmetry.space_group_name_H-M   'P 1'
#
loop_
_entity.id
_entity.type
_entity.pdbx_description
1 polymer ?
#
loop_
_entity_poly.entity_id
_entity_poly.type
_entity_poly.pdbx_seq_one_letter_code
_entity_poly.pdbx_strand_id
1 'polypeptide(L)'
;MDKFFVSLSLMMVICVASYATQIYKWTDSQGNVHFSDTPRQGAETVIIPETQSFSSPPPSTQTPAQKPEQIDEDDTVKLNHSYTKIAITQPKTGATIRNNQGFVVVTTEVEPDLRPGDRLQLIYDSGTLGEPQVNPVFEVNDMYRGSHTLAVQIVDADGNVIDTSEPITIYVFRPRVGMVPGTAR
;
A
#
# COMPACT_ATOMS: atom_id res chain seq x y z
N MET A 1 3.41 -51.06 -25.69
CA MET A 1 3.65 -49.76 -26.36
C MET A 1 4.17 -48.78 -25.30
N ASP A 2 5.18 -49.23 -24.56
CA ASP A 2 5.35 -48.78 -23.17
C ASP A 2 6.51 -47.77 -23.05
N LYS A 3 7.37 -47.72 -24.06
CA LYS A 3 8.46 -46.75 -24.20
C LYS A 3 7.96 -45.35 -24.58
N PHE A 4 6.84 -45.29 -25.31
CA PHE A 4 6.19 -44.03 -25.70
C PHE A 4 5.49 -43.35 -24.51
N PHE A 5 4.88 -44.15 -23.63
CA PHE A 5 4.26 -43.65 -22.38
C PHE A 5 5.31 -43.17 -21.36
N VAL A 6 6.46 -43.85 -21.26
CA VAL A 6 7.57 -43.41 -20.41
C VAL A 6 8.21 -42.11 -20.92
N SER A 7 8.35 -41.97 -22.24
CA SER A 7 8.88 -40.73 -22.85
C SER A 7 7.95 -39.53 -22.69
N LEU A 8 6.63 -39.74 -22.71
CA LEU A 8 5.64 -38.66 -22.51
C LEU A 8 5.53 -38.24 -21.03
N SER A 9 5.71 -39.18 -20.11
CA SER A 9 5.79 -38.91 -18.67
C SER A 9 7.04 -38.11 -18.28
N LEU A 10 8.20 -38.40 -18.91
CA LEU A 10 9.45 -37.69 -18.63
C LEU A 10 9.45 -36.22 -19.12
N MET A 11 8.65 -35.89 -20.15
CA MET A 11 8.58 -34.53 -20.70
C MET A 11 7.62 -33.60 -19.94
N MET A 12 6.70 -34.16 -19.14
CA MET A 12 5.73 -33.37 -18.37
C MET A 12 6.28 -32.88 -17.01
N VAL A 13 7.40 -33.44 -16.54
CA VAL A 13 8.00 -33.10 -15.24
C VAL A 13 8.87 -31.83 -15.27
N ILE A 14 9.20 -31.29 -16.46
CA ILE A 14 10.18 -30.19 -16.60
C ILE A 14 9.55 -28.77 -16.49
N CYS A 15 8.23 -28.62 -16.45
CA CYS A 15 7.58 -27.30 -16.58
C CYS A 15 7.19 -26.57 -15.28
N VAL A 16 7.79 -26.88 -14.12
CA VAL A 16 7.53 -26.12 -12.89
C VAL A 16 8.80 -25.48 -12.36
N ALA A 17 9.26 -24.43 -13.05
CA ALA A 17 10.14 -23.43 -12.46
C ALA A 17 9.26 -22.34 -11.85
N SER A 18 8.94 -22.48 -10.57
CA SER A 18 8.35 -21.40 -9.78
C SER A 18 9.37 -20.27 -9.67
N TYR A 19 9.10 -19.13 -10.32
CA TYR A 19 9.86 -17.91 -10.09
C TYR A 19 9.47 -17.34 -8.72
N ALA A 20 10.27 -17.65 -7.69
CA ALA A 20 10.24 -16.90 -6.45
C ALA A 20 10.91 -15.55 -6.72
N THR A 21 10.14 -14.47 -6.79
CA THR A 21 10.66 -13.09 -6.87
C THR A 21 11.32 -12.75 -5.54
N GLN A 22 12.64 -12.94 -5.47
CA GLN A 22 13.45 -12.56 -4.32
C GLN A 22 13.80 -11.08 -4.43
N ILE A 23 13.30 -10.29 -3.48
CA ILE A 23 13.54 -8.84 -3.37
C ILE A 23 14.78 -8.66 -2.50
N TYR A 24 15.83 -8.03 -3.04
CA TYR A 24 17.07 -7.81 -2.31
C TYR A 24 17.12 -6.36 -1.79
N LYS A 25 17.43 -6.19 -0.50
CA LYS A 25 17.59 -4.90 0.18
C LYS A 25 19.08 -4.62 0.41
N TRP A 26 19.55 -3.41 0.11
CA TRP A 26 20.85 -2.93 0.61
C TRP A 26 20.76 -1.49 1.10
N THR A 27 21.68 -1.13 1.99
CA THR A 27 21.83 0.22 2.53
C THR A 27 23.13 0.80 2.01
N ASP A 28 23.07 1.97 1.39
CA ASP A 28 24.28 2.66 0.92
C ASP A 28 25.03 3.37 2.07
N SER A 29 26.23 3.87 1.80
CA SER A 29 27.07 4.57 2.77
C SER A 29 26.51 5.91 3.24
N GLN A 30 25.34 6.32 2.73
CA GLN A 30 24.61 7.53 3.13
C GLN A 30 23.35 7.18 3.95
N GLY A 31 23.10 5.90 4.24
CA GLY A 31 21.98 5.43 5.04
C GLY A 31 20.68 5.20 4.25
N ASN A 32 20.69 5.38 2.93
CA ASN A 32 19.48 5.17 2.12
C ASN A 32 19.31 3.70 1.77
N VAL A 33 18.07 3.22 1.88
CA VAL A 33 17.71 1.82 1.62
C VAL A 33 17.18 1.68 0.19
N HIS A 34 17.78 0.76 -0.56
CA HIS A 34 17.42 0.44 -1.94
C HIS A 34 16.94 -1.01 -2.05
N PHE A 35 15.96 -1.25 -2.93
CA PHE A 35 15.43 -2.58 -3.23
C PHE A 35 15.60 -2.90 -4.72
N SER A 36 16.05 -4.11 -5.07
CA SER A 36 16.19 -4.54 -6.47
C SER A 36 15.97 -6.05 -6.65
N ASP A 37 15.49 -6.41 -7.84
CA ASP A 37 15.20 -7.79 -8.26
C ASP A 37 16.32 -8.41 -9.12
N THR A 38 17.52 -7.78 -9.18
CA THR A 38 18.66 -8.31 -9.97
C THR A 38 19.93 -8.47 -9.12
N PRO A 39 20.58 -9.65 -9.11
CA PRO A 39 21.75 -9.91 -8.28
C PRO A 39 23.01 -9.21 -8.82
N ARG A 40 23.82 -8.64 -7.91
CA ARG A 40 25.19 -8.15 -8.19
C ARG A 40 26.20 -8.89 -7.29
N GLN A 41 27.46 -8.97 -7.72
CA GLN A 41 28.52 -9.66 -6.96
C GLN A 41 28.66 -9.06 -5.55
N GLY A 42 28.61 -9.93 -4.52
CA GLY A 42 28.79 -9.57 -3.11
C GLY A 42 27.55 -9.69 -2.22
N ALA A 43 26.42 -10.20 -2.73
CA ALA A 43 25.20 -10.37 -1.94
C ALA A 43 25.28 -11.58 -0.98
N GLU A 44 24.96 -11.37 0.29
CA GLU A 44 24.84 -12.40 1.31
C GLU A 44 23.36 -12.77 1.52
N THR A 45 23.08 -14.05 1.74
CA THR A 45 21.73 -14.62 1.75
C THR A 45 20.98 -14.27 3.03
N VAL A 46 19.83 -13.60 2.92
CA VAL A 46 18.89 -13.39 4.04
C VAL A 46 17.79 -14.43 3.97
N ILE A 47 17.68 -15.26 5.01
CA ILE A 47 16.57 -16.21 5.20
C ILE A 47 15.42 -15.44 5.85
N ILE A 48 14.28 -15.38 5.17
CA ILE A 48 13.05 -14.79 5.69
C ILE A 48 12.32 -15.86 6.53
N PRO A 49 12.00 -15.62 7.81
CA PRO A 49 11.18 -16.55 8.59
C PRO A 49 9.73 -16.56 8.07
N GLU A 50 9.08 -17.72 8.17
CA GLU A 50 7.73 -17.97 7.65
C GLU A 50 6.69 -17.00 8.22
N THR A 51 5.77 -16.58 7.35
CA THR A 51 4.65 -15.70 7.64
C THR A 51 3.74 -16.31 8.71
N GLN A 52 3.53 -15.59 9.82
CA GLN A 52 2.48 -15.92 10.77
C GLN A 52 1.12 -15.60 10.16
N SER A 53 0.40 -16.64 9.73
CA SER A 53 -1.01 -16.55 9.36
C SER A 53 -1.84 -16.32 10.63
N PHE A 54 -2.41 -15.12 10.79
CA PHE A 54 -3.42 -14.88 11.82
C PHE A 54 -4.79 -15.36 11.34
N SER A 55 -5.38 -16.31 12.06
CA SER A 55 -6.80 -16.66 11.95
C SER A 55 -7.61 -15.68 12.79
N SER A 56 -8.67 -15.08 12.21
CA SER A 56 -9.59 -14.21 12.95
C SER A 56 -10.17 -14.93 14.17
N PRO A 57 -10.13 -14.33 15.38
CA PRO A 57 -10.81 -14.89 16.54
C PRO A 57 -12.34 -14.76 16.39
N PRO A 58 -13.14 -15.76 16.81
CA PRO A 58 -14.58 -15.61 16.90
C PRO A 58 -14.96 -14.57 17.98
N PRO A 59 -16.10 -13.87 17.84
CA PRO A 59 -16.48 -12.81 18.76
C PRO A 59 -16.86 -13.41 20.11
N SER A 60 -16.09 -13.08 21.16
CA SER A 60 -16.41 -13.46 22.54
C SER A 60 -16.98 -12.28 23.33
N THR A 61 -18.03 -12.59 24.04
CA THR A 61 -18.84 -11.76 24.93
C THR A 61 -18.08 -11.21 26.14
N GLN A 62 -18.36 -9.94 26.44
CA GLN A 62 -18.26 -9.19 27.71
C GLN A 62 -17.71 -9.90 28.97
N THR A 63 -16.70 -9.31 29.61
CA THR A 63 -16.67 -8.77 31.02
C THR A 63 -15.21 -8.53 31.46
N PRO A 64 -14.88 -7.43 32.19
CA PRO A 64 -13.50 -6.99 32.38
C PRO A 64 -12.84 -7.57 33.64
N ALA A 65 -11.55 -7.87 33.54
CA ALA A 65 -10.68 -8.13 34.68
C ALA A 65 -9.39 -7.29 34.56
N GLN A 66 -9.34 -6.26 35.40
CA GLN A 66 -8.23 -5.39 35.68
C GLN A 66 -7.01 -6.18 36.18
N LYS A 67 -5.83 -5.90 35.63
CA LYS A 67 -4.56 -6.05 36.34
C LYS A 67 -3.63 -4.89 35.98
N PRO A 68 -3.18 -4.09 36.96
CA PRO A 68 -2.27 -2.98 36.73
C PRO A 68 -0.84 -3.51 36.57
N GLU A 69 -0.21 -3.24 35.44
CA GLU A 69 1.24 -3.39 35.27
C GLU A 69 1.88 -2.01 35.33
N GLN A 70 2.50 -1.80 36.49
CA GLN A 70 3.73 -1.08 36.79
C GLN A 70 4.10 0.12 35.90
N ILE A 71 4.02 1.28 36.56
CA ILE A 71 4.57 2.56 36.14
C ILE A 71 6.10 2.45 36.27
N ASP A 72 6.82 2.43 35.15
CA ASP A 72 8.21 2.86 35.12
C ASP A 72 8.20 4.35 34.72
N GLU A 73 8.38 5.20 35.72
CA GLU A 73 8.71 6.61 35.57
C GLU A 73 10.15 6.72 35.03
N ASP A 74 10.27 6.90 33.71
CA ASP A 74 11.36 7.69 33.15
C ASP A 74 10.75 8.87 32.38
N ASP A 75 10.95 10.04 32.95
CA ASP A 75 10.30 11.29 32.63
C ASP A 75 10.93 11.88 31.36
N THR A 76 10.45 11.43 30.20
CA THR A 76 10.25 12.35 29.09
C THR A 76 8.78 12.30 28.73
N VAL A 77 8.06 13.39 29.03
CA VAL A 77 6.76 13.66 28.42
C VAL A 77 6.98 13.84 26.92
N LYS A 78 7.19 12.73 26.21
CA LYS A 78 6.91 12.64 24.78
C LYS A 78 5.40 12.79 24.72
N LEU A 79 4.94 14.03 24.54
CA LEU A 79 3.55 14.34 24.23
C LEU A 79 3.11 13.40 23.11
N ASN A 80 2.38 12.33 23.47
CA ASN A 80 2.01 11.23 22.59
C ASN A 80 1.64 11.79 21.21
N HIS A 81 2.56 11.64 20.26
CA HIS A 81 2.43 12.14 18.90
C HIS A 81 1.62 11.13 18.11
N SER A 82 0.36 10.98 18.54
CA SER A 82 -0.55 9.96 18.07
C SER A 82 -1.81 10.61 17.52
N TYR A 83 -2.25 10.10 16.39
CA TYR A 83 -3.53 10.41 15.78
C TYR A 83 -4.51 9.29 16.14
N THR A 84 -5.77 9.66 16.37
CA THR A 84 -6.81 8.69 16.74
C THR A 84 -7.49 8.12 15.49
N LYS A 85 -7.52 8.91 14.41
CA LYS A 85 -8.18 8.54 13.17
C LYS A 85 -7.51 9.20 11.99
N ILE A 86 -7.30 8.41 10.94
CA ILE A 86 -6.99 8.89 9.60
C ILE A 86 -7.73 8.01 8.59
N ALA A 87 -8.49 8.65 7.69
CA ALA A 87 -9.29 7.92 6.71
C ALA A 87 -9.48 8.73 5.43
N ILE A 88 -9.62 8.02 4.31
CA ILE A 88 -10.11 8.61 3.06
C ILE A 88 -11.64 8.62 3.11
N THR A 89 -12.24 9.81 3.10
CA THR A 89 -13.70 9.98 3.13
C THR A 89 -14.31 10.00 1.73
N GLN A 90 -13.54 10.48 0.74
CA GLN A 90 -13.90 10.46 -0.66
C GLN A 90 -12.67 10.17 -1.52
N PRO A 91 -12.77 9.35 -2.57
CA PRO A 91 -13.90 8.49 -2.92
C PRO A 91 -14.13 7.39 -1.87
N LYS A 92 -15.32 6.77 -1.87
CA LYS A 92 -15.60 5.61 -1.02
C LYS A 92 -14.89 4.37 -1.56
N THR A 93 -14.59 3.42 -0.69
CA THR A 93 -14.13 2.09 -1.12
C THR A 93 -15.13 1.45 -2.11
N GLY A 94 -14.60 0.85 -3.18
CA GLY A 94 -15.34 0.28 -4.30
C GLY A 94 -15.91 1.31 -5.30
N ALA A 95 -15.64 2.62 -5.13
CA ALA A 95 -16.18 3.63 -6.04
C ALA A 95 -15.67 3.43 -7.47
N THR A 96 -16.57 3.64 -8.44
CA THR A 96 -16.22 3.64 -9.86
C THR A 96 -16.11 5.07 -10.37
N ILE A 97 -14.91 5.47 -10.77
CA ILE A 97 -14.61 6.77 -11.37
C ILE A 97 -14.75 6.65 -12.88
N ARG A 98 -15.66 7.43 -13.47
CA ARG A 98 -15.85 7.53 -14.93
C ARG A 98 -15.32 8.86 -15.43
N ASN A 99 -14.01 8.94 -15.61
CA ASN A 99 -13.35 10.14 -16.09
C ASN A 99 -12.37 9.76 -17.22
N ASN A 100 -12.48 10.43 -18.37
CA ASN A 100 -11.64 10.17 -19.55
C ASN A 100 -10.17 10.58 -19.34
N GLN A 101 -9.91 11.58 -18.49
CA GLN A 101 -8.58 12.06 -18.13
C GLN A 101 -7.99 11.31 -16.92
N GLY A 102 -8.76 10.41 -16.29
CA GLY A 102 -8.29 9.73 -15.07
C GLY A 102 -8.12 10.66 -13.87
N PHE A 103 -8.84 11.79 -13.85
CA PHE A 103 -8.83 12.73 -12.73
C PHE A 103 -9.68 12.22 -11.57
N VAL A 104 -9.09 12.19 -10.37
CA VAL A 104 -9.74 11.79 -9.12
C VAL A 104 -9.33 12.74 -8.00
N VAL A 105 -10.33 13.22 -7.28
CA VAL A 105 -10.14 14.00 -6.05
C VAL A 105 -10.26 13.04 -4.86
N VAL A 106 -9.26 13.07 -3.99
CA VAL A 106 -9.21 12.29 -2.76
C VAL A 106 -9.27 13.25 -1.58
N THR A 107 -10.28 13.09 -0.74
CA THR A 107 -10.49 13.87 0.49
C THR A 107 -10.25 12.98 1.70
N THR A 108 -9.48 13.50 2.64
CA THR A 108 -9.09 12.78 3.86
C THR A 108 -9.66 13.45 5.10
N GLU A 109 -9.86 12.67 6.15
CA GLU A 109 -10.22 13.13 7.48
C GLU A 109 -9.14 12.66 8.45
N VAL A 110 -8.75 13.55 9.36
CA VAL A 110 -7.73 13.30 10.37
C VAL A 110 -8.26 13.83 11.70
N GLU A 111 -8.18 13.02 12.75
CA GLU A 111 -8.54 13.43 14.11
C GLU A 111 -7.43 13.02 15.09
N PRO A 112 -6.93 13.92 15.95
CA PRO A 112 -7.18 15.38 15.96
C PRO A 112 -6.59 16.08 14.72
N ASP A 113 -6.82 17.38 14.57
CA ASP A 113 -6.20 18.18 13.50
C ASP A 113 -4.67 17.99 13.46
N LEU A 114 -4.10 18.07 12.25
CA LEU A 114 -2.66 17.94 12.04
C LEU A 114 -1.89 18.91 12.93
N ARG A 115 -0.91 18.37 13.66
CA ARG A 115 -0.02 19.19 14.49
C ARG A 115 0.89 20.03 13.59
N PRO A 116 1.35 21.18 14.08
CA PRO A 116 2.33 21.99 13.35
C PRO A 116 3.60 21.19 13.03
N GLY A 117 3.94 21.11 11.75
CA GLY A 117 5.09 20.35 11.24
C GLY A 117 4.69 19.08 10.50
N ASP A 118 3.58 18.46 10.90
CA ASP A 118 3.11 17.23 10.28
C ASP A 118 2.40 17.51 8.97
N ARG A 119 2.48 16.54 8.06
CA ARG A 119 1.92 16.64 6.72
C ARG A 119 1.29 15.32 6.31
N LEU A 120 0.32 15.41 5.41
CA LEU A 120 -0.32 14.27 4.78
C LEU A 120 0.33 13.98 3.43
N GLN A 121 0.46 12.70 3.11
CA GLN A 121 0.94 12.24 1.82
C GLN A 121 0.06 11.12 1.30
N LEU A 122 -0.34 11.21 0.03
CA LEU A 122 -1.16 10.18 -0.60
C LEU A 122 -0.26 8.99 -1.01
N ILE A 123 -0.78 7.79 -0.83
CA ILE A 123 -0.21 6.55 -1.36
C ILE A 123 -1.12 6.07 -2.49
N TYR A 124 -0.54 5.82 -3.65
CA TYR A 124 -1.18 5.31 -4.86
C TYR A 124 -0.48 4.02 -5.30
N ASP A 125 -1.21 2.90 -5.32
CA ASP A 125 -0.72 1.57 -5.77
C ASP A 125 0.66 1.21 -5.18
N SER A 126 0.82 1.42 -3.86
CA SER A 126 2.05 1.22 -3.06
C SER A 126 3.16 2.28 -3.17
N GLY A 127 3.03 3.27 -4.07
CA GLY A 127 3.95 4.39 -4.16
C GLY A 127 3.39 5.67 -3.52
N THR A 128 4.24 6.49 -2.90
CA THR A 128 3.83 7.83 -2.47
C THR A 128 3.62 8.74 -3.68
N LEU A 129 2.51 9.48 -3.70
CA LEU A 129 2.17 10.43 -4.75
C LEU A 129 2.30 11.86 -4.24
N GLY A 130 3.19 12.60 -4.89
CA GLY A 130 3.43 14.01 -4.60
C GLY A 130 4.17 14.26 -3.29
N GLU A 131 4.44 15.54 -3.03
CA GLU A 131 5.08 16.01 -1.80
C GLU A 131 4.10 16.02 -0.63
N PRO A 132 4.57 15.78 0.61
CA PRO A 132 3.73 15.93 1.79
C PRO A 132 3.14 17.34 1.92
N GLN A 133 1.85 17.43 2.24
CA GLN A 133 1.10 18.70 2.33
C GLN A 133 0.16 18.74 3.52
N VAL A 134 -0.25 19.94 3.96
CA VAL A 134 -1.21 20.10 5.07
C VAL A 134 -2.66 19.96 4.60
N ASN A 135 -2.92 20.23 3.32
CA ASN A 135 -4.26 20.19 2.76
C ASN A 135 -4.78 18.73 2.71
N PRO A 136 -5.96 18.43 3.28
CA PRO A 136 -6.53 17.08 3.28
C PRO A 136 -7.19 16.70 1.94
N VAL A 137 -6.87 17.40 0.85
CA VAL A 137 -7.43 17.18 -0.48
C VAL A 137 -6.29 16.97 -1.47
N PHE A 138 -6.30 15.81 -2.13
CA PHE A 138 -5.33 15.42 -3.14
C PHE A 138 -5.99 15.30 -4.50
N GLU A 139 -5.29 15.77 -5.51
CA GLU A 139 -5.70 15.64 -6.90
C GLU A 139 -4.79 14.63 -7.60
N VAL A 140 -5.38 13.51 -8.02
CA VAL A 140 -4.69 12.50 -8.81
C VAL A 140 -5.07 12.70 -10.26
N ASN A 141 -4.07 13.00 -11.08
CA ASN A 141 -4.22 13.16 -12.52
C ASN A 141 -3.75 11.90 -13.25
N ASP A 142 -4.26 11.68 -14.46
CA ASP A 142 -3.82 10.63 -15.37
C ASP A 142 -3.86 9.20 -14.80
N MET A 143 -4.70 8.95 -13.78
CA MET A 143 -4.83 7.62 -13.20
C MET A 143 -5.26 6.61 -14.27
N TYR A 144 -4.50 5.53 -14.40
CA TYR A 144 -4.75 4.52 -15.42
C TYR A 144 -6.14 3.90 -15.26
N ARG A 145 -6.63 3.23 -16.30
CA ARG A 145 -7.88 2.46 -16.18
C ARG A 145 -7.59 1.19 -15.39
N GLY A 146 -8.51 0.77 -14.54
CA GLY A 146 -8.36 -0.45 -13.76
C GLY A 146 -8.71 -0.28 -12.30
N SER A 147 -8.25 -1.22 -11.49
CA SER A 147 -8.36 -1.19 -10.03
C SER A 147 -7.14 -0.49 -9.46
N HIS A 148 -7.35 0.41 -8.52
CA HIS A 148 -6.30 1.16 -7.86
C HIS A 148 -6.53 1.19 -6.36
N THR A 149 -5.45 1.15 -5.59
CA THR A 149 -5.46 1.23 -4.14
C THR A 149 -4.95 2.59 -3.70
N LEU A 150 -5.69 3.25 -2.83
CA LEU A 150 -5.36 4.55 -2.26
C LEU A 150 -5.29 4.45 -0.74
N ALA A 151 -4.28 5.07 -0.15
CA ALA A 151 -4.18 5.30 1.29
C ALA A 151 -3.59 6.69 1.52
N VAL A 152 -3.64 7.18 2.75
CA VAL A 152 -2.96 8.42 3.15
C VAL A 152 -2.12 8.14 4.39
N GLN A 153 -0.94 8.71 4.44
CA GLN A 153 -0.05 8.65 5.60
C GLN A 153 0.19 10.04 6.17
N ILE A 154 0.42 10.10 7.47
CA ILE A 154 0.90 11.30 8.17
C ILE A 154 2.41 11.16 8.30
N VAL A 155 3.15 12.19 7.90
CA VAL A 155 4.60 12.28 8.05
C VAL A 155 4.95 13.47 8.92
N ASP A 156 5.99 13.31 9.75
CA ASP A 156 6.52 14.39 10.57
C ASP A 156 7.37 15.37 9.73
N ALA A 157 7.91 16.39 10.39
CA ALA A 157 8.78 17.38 9.75
C ALA A 157 10.12 16.79 9.26
N ASP A 158 10.53 15.64 9.80
CA ASP A 158 11.75 14.91 9.44
C ASP A 158 11.51 13.87 8.32
N GLY A 159 10.24 13.68 7.92
CA GLY A 159 9.81 12.74 6.88
C GLY A 159 9.51 11.32 7.37
N ASN A 160 9.48 11.09 8.70
CA ASN A 160 9.11 9.80 9.24
C ASN A 160 7.59 9.62 9.21
N VAL A 161 7.14 8.41 8.90
CA VAL A 161 5.72 8.07 8.91
C VAL A 161 5.25 7.87 10.35
N ILE A 162 4.26 8.66 10.76
CA ILE A 162 3.63 8.62 12.08
C ILE A 162 2.47 7.63 12.09
N ASP A 163 1.59 7.72 11.08
CA ASP A 163 0.38 6.91 10.98
C ASP A 163 -0.03 6.72 9.50
N THR A 164 -0.82 5.71 9.20
CA THR A 164 -1.30 5.39 7.85
C THR A 164 -2.75 4.90 7.89
N SER A 165 -3.58 5.43 6.99
CA SER A 165 -4.98 5.04 6.88
C SER A 165 -5.15 3.62 6.39
N GLU A 166 -6.33 3.06 6.65
CA GLU A 166 -6.77 1.88 5.92
C GLU A 166 -6.82 2.19 4.41
N PRO A 167 -6.34 1.25 3.57
CA PRO A 167 -6.38 1.43 2.13
C PRO A 167 -7.80 1.23 1.60
N ILE A 168 -8.20 2.08 0.65
CA ILE A 168 -9.42 1.90 -0.14
C ILE A 168 -9.07 1.42 -1.54
N THR A 169 -9.98 0.67 -2.16
CA THR A 169 -9.85 0.29 -3.58
C THR A 169 -10.86 1.04 -4.41
N ILE A 170 -10.46 1.61 -5.54
CA ILE A 170 -11.35 2.27 -6.50
C ILE A 170 -11.15 1.71 -7.90
N TYR A 171 -12.14 1.92 -8.76
CA TYR A 171 -12.12 1.45 -10.14
C TYR A 171 -12.20 2.63 -11.10
N VAL A 172 -11.20 2.80 -11.96
CA VAL A 172 -11.18 3.86 -12.96
C VAL A 172 -11.57 3.31 -14.32
N PHE A 173 -12.58 3.92 -14.94
CA PHE A 173 -13.03 3.63 -16.28
C PHE A 173 -12.87 4.87 -17.17
N ARG A 174 -12.13 4.71 -18.28
CA ARG A 174 -12.01 5.74 -19.32
C ARG A 174 -12.97 5.38 -20.47
N PRO A 175 -14.16 5.99 -20.56
CA PRO A 175 -15.06 5.76 -21.68
C PRO A 175 -14.41 6.29 -22.96
N ARG A 176 -14.46 5.47 -24.02
CA ARG A 176 -14.11 5.91 -25.37
C ARG A 176 -15.12 6.94 -25.84
N VAL A 177 -14.66 8.12 -26.24
CA VAL A 177 -15.51 9.11 -26.92
C VAL A 177 -15.67 8.65 -28.37
N GLY A 178 -16.91 8.39 -28.79
CA GLY A 178 -17.20 7.79 -30.09
C GLY A 178 -16.85 8.69 -31.26
N MET A 179 -16.24 8.09 -32.28
CA MET A 179 -16.08 8.64 -33.64
C MET A 179 -17.42 9.18 -34.14
N VAL A 180 -17.47 10.45 -34.54
CA VAL A 180 -18.63 11.06 -35.21
C VAL A 180 -18.92 10.21 -36.45
N PRO A 181 -20.14 9.69 -36.65
CA PRO A 181 -20.50 9.01 -37.88
C PRO A 181 -20.27 9.98 -39.04
N GLY A 182 -19.36 9.61 -39.95
CA GLY A 182 -19.11 10.37 -41.17
C GLY A 182 -20.44 10.58 -41.87
N THR A 183 -20.80 11.84 -42.09
CA THR A 183 -21.88 12.21 -42.97
C THR A 183 -21.44 11.81 -44.38
N ALA A 184 -21.80 10.61 -44.80
CA ALA A 184 -21.72 10.21 -46.19
C ALA A 184 -22.59 11.19 -46.98
N ARG A 185 -21.95 11.99 -47.82
CA ARG A 185 -22.61 12.78 -48.87
C ARG A 185 -22.74 11.95 -50.12
#